data_AF-A0A6A5K7Z4-F1
#
_entry.id   AF-A0A6A5K7Z4-F1
#
_cell.length_a   1.000
_cell.length_b   1.000
_cell.length_c   1.000
_cell.angle_alpha   90.00
_cell.angle_beta   90.00
_cell.angle_gamma   90.00
#
_symmetry.space_group_name_H-M   'P 1'
#
loop_
_entity.id
_entity.type
_entity.pdbx_description
1 polymer ?
#
loop_
_entity_poly.entity_id
_entity_poly.type
_entity_poly.pdbx_seq_one_letter_code
_entity_poly.pdbx_strand_id
1 'polypeptide(L)'
;MHIMSASTGLPGNPPWPESRRFDSTIDFDIVLPGAAAQTWNCQTHFPNGTLPVGVAACTAPAGAVGSVAFGMEVYTGLGIRRPELSFVLGVERGVAEEQLSGEVIITANDPSESSSYLTCLGGAPFDGLRCQIGSYLSVRSELVIVGQ
;
A
#
# COMPACT_ATOMS: atom_id res chain seq x y z
N MET A 1 -0.73 4.56 -3.45
CA MET A 1 0.62 4.77 -2.87
C MET A 1 1.41 5.76 -3.71
N HIS A 2 2.21 6.63 -3.07
CA HIS A 2 3.00 7.67 -3.73
C HIS A 2 4.36 7.79 -3.05
N ILE A 3 5.44 7.63 -3.83
CA ILE A 3 6.81 7.52 -3.31
C ILE A 3 7.78 8.26 -4.23
N MET A 4 8.92 8.74 -3.71
CA MET A 4 9.98 9.29 -4.58
C MET A 4 10.54 8.20 -5.49
N SER A 5 10.69 8.47 -6.79
CA SER A 5 11.37 7.57 -7.73
C SER A 5 12.89 7.60 -7.53
N ALA A 6 13.56 6.51 -7.91
CA ALA A 6 15.04 6.48 -7.93
C ALA A 6 15.63 7.47 -8.96
N SER A 7 14.86 7.82 -10.00
CA SER A 7 15.22 8.81 -11.01
C SER A 7 14.31 10.03 -10.91
N THR A 8 14.83 11.24 -11.12
CA THR A 8 14.03 12.47 -11.08
C THR A 8 13.34 12.77 -12.41
N GLY A 9 13.53 11.95 -13.46
CA GLY A 9 13.02 12.23 -14.81
C GLY A 9 13.76 13.36 -15.54
N LEU A 10 14.78 13.96 -14.92
CA LEU A 10 15.64 14.96 -15.56
C LEU A 10 16.80 14.31 -16.34
N PRO A 11 17.26 14.91 -17.45
CA PRO A 11 18.44 14.43 -18.17
C PRO A 11 19.64 14.28 -17.23
N GLY A 12 20.31 13.12 -17.29
CA GLY A 12 21.43 12.79 -16.40
C GLY A 12 21.03 12.30 -15.01
N ASN A 13 19.73 12.18 -14.71
CA ASN A 13 19.20 11.67 -13.43
C ASN A 13 19.88 12.27 -12.18
N PRO A 14 19.94 13.61 -12.05
CA PRO A 14 20.47 14.25 -10.85
C PRO A 14 19.70 13.80 -9.60
N PRO A 15 20.34 13.78 -8.42
CA PRO A 15 19.67 13.52 -7.16
C PRO A 15 18.50 14.46 -6.90
N TRP A 16 17.54 14.00 -6.10
CA TRP A 16 16.42 14.83 -5.65
C TRP A 16 16.93 16.03 -4.84
N PRO A 17 16.57 17.27 -5.23
CA PRO A 17 16.78 18.47 -4.43
C PRO A 17 16.16 18.29 -3.05
N GLU A 18 16.83 18.77 -2.01
CA GLU A 18 16.38 18.58 -0.62
C GLU A 18 14.98 19.15 -0.37
N SER A 19 14.67 20.31 -0.95
CA SER A 19 13.34 20.94 -0.88
C SER A 19 12.22 20.19 -1.62
N ARG A 20 12.57 19.18 -2.42
CA ARG A 20 11.62 18.35 -3.18
C ARG A 20 11.50 16.94 -2.63
N ARG A 21 12.25 16.59 -1.60
CA ARG A 21 12.12 15.28 -0.95
C ARG A 21 10.82 15.22 -0.17
N PHE A 22 10.20 14.04 -0.16
CA PHE A 22 8.95 13.82 0.56
C PHE A 22 8.88 12.39 1.10
N ASP A 23 8.08 12.21 2.15
CA ASP A 23 7.78 10.92 2.74
C ASP A 23 6.88 10.09 1.83
N SER A 24 7.10 8.79 1.80
CA SER A 24 6.21 7.85 1.12
C SER A 24 4.83 7.85 1.77
N THR A 25 3.78 7.69 0.96
CA THR A 25 2.40 7.62 1.44
C THR A 25 1.69 6.39 0.90
N ILE A 26 0.83 5.81 1.72
CA ILE A 26 -0.16 4.81 1.32
C ILE A 26 -1.54 5.32 1.72
N ASP A 27 -2.50 5.15 0.83
CA ASP A 27 -3.89 5.55 0.98
C ASP A 27 -4.71 4.57 0.15
N PHE A 28 -5.64 3.88 0.81
CA PHE A 28 -6.50 2.89 0.20
C PHE A 28 -7.77 2.70 1.03
N ASP A 29 -8.81 2.23 0.37
CA ASP A 29 -10.06 1.86 1.02
C ASP A 29 -10.11 0.35 1.24
N ILE A 30 -10.53 -0.06 2.44
CA ILE A 30 -10.88 -1.44 2.77
C ILE A 30 -12.39 -1.57 2.77
N VAL A 31 -12.90 -2.50 1.98
CA VAL A 31 -14.33 -2.85 1.97
C VAL A 31 -14.53 -4.09 2.84
N LEU A 32 -15.19 -3.92 3.99
CA LEU A 32 -15.57 -5.02 4.86
C LEU A 32 -16.90 -5.63 4.39
N PRO A 33 -16.94 -6.95 4.12
CA PRO A 33 -18.18 -7.64 3.75
C PRO A 33 -19.12 -7.78 4.96
N GLY A 34 -20.43 -7.82 4.70
CA GLY A 34 -21.46 -7.97 5.73
C GLY A 34 -22.86 -7.61 5.21
N ALA A 35 -23.85 -7.57 6.10
CA ALA A 35 -25.24 -7.21 5.75
C ALA A 35 -25.35 -5.79 5.17
N ALA A 36 -24.47 -4.88 5.58
CA ALA A 36 -24.19 -3.62 4.93
C ALA A 36 -22.67 -3.52 4.76
N ALA A 37 -22.19 -3.47 3.51
CA ALA A 37 -20.77 -3.30 3.23
C ALA A 37 -20.30 -1.96 3.81
N GLN A 38 -19.16 -1.99 4.50
CA GLN A 38 -18.57 -0.79 5.10
C GLN A 38 -17.22 -0.49 4.47
N THR A 39 -17.05 0.75 4.00
CA THR A 39 -15.79 1.21 3.42
C THR A 39 -15.02 2.04 4.44
N TRP A 40 -13.83 1.58 4.81
CA TRP A 40 -12.92 2.24 5.74
C TRP A 40 -11.73 2.80 4.98
N ASN A 41 -11.35 4.05 5.23
CA ASN A 41 -10.18 4.65 4.58
C ASN A 41 -8.94 4.47 5.46
N CYS A 42 -7.89 3.88 4.90
CA CYS A 42 -6.65 3.55 5.59
C CYS A 42 -5.50 4.33 4.95
N GLN A 43 -4.89 5.24 5.73
CA GLN A 43 -3.81 6.08 5.24
C GLN A 43 -2.69 6.23 6.27
N THR A 44 -1.46 6.33 5.79
CA THR A 44 -0.31 6.74 6.59
C THR A 44 0.84 7.27 5.72
N HIS A 45 1.80 7.94 6.35
CA HIS A 45 3.03 8.40 5.72
C HIS A 45 4.25 7.91 6.51
N PHE A 46 5.38 7.75 5.82
CA PHE A 46 6.58 7.16 6.40
C PHE A 46 7.82 7.55 5.58
N PRO A 47 9.03 7.48 6.17
CA PRO A 47 10.25 7.83 5.45
C PRO A 47 10.38 7.11 4.12
N ASN A 48 10.88 7.82 3.11
CA ASN A 48 11.06 7.22 1.80
C ASN A 48 12.09 6.09 1.84
N GLY A 49 11.79 4.98 1.14
CA GLY A 49 12.63 3.79 1.13
C GLY A 49 12.39 2.84 2.32
N THR A 50 11.40 3.11 3.16
CA THR A 50 11.03 2.26 4.32
C THR A 50 9.55 1.86 4.25
N LEU A 51 9.04 1.27 5.34
CA LEU A 51 7.62 1.04 5.59
C LEU A 51 7.21 1.72 6.91
N PRO A 52 5.90 1.91 7.18
CA PRO A 52 5.43 2.33 8.49
C PRO A 52 5.93 1.41 9.60
N VAL A 53 6.22 1.97 10.77
CA VAL A 53 6.53 1.18 11.97
C VAL A 53 5.24 0.97 12.76
N GLY A 54 4.88 -0.29 12.99
CA GLY A 54 3.68 -0.67 13.72
C GLY A 54 2.41 -0.59 12.85
N VAL A 55 1.26 -0.49 13.52
CA VAL A 55 -0.05 -0.46 12.88
C VAL A 55 -0.61 0.96 12.78
N ALA A 56 -1.25 1.28 11.67
CA ALA A 56 -1.97 2.53 11.43
C ALA A 56 -3.48 2.30 11.48
N ALA A 57 -4.18 3.10 12.29
CA ALA A 57 -5.64 3.03 12.40
C ALA A 57 -6.31 3.60 11.15
N CYS A 58 -7.36 2.93 10.69
CA CYS A 58 -8.19 3.39 9.58
C CYS A 58 -9.33 4.29 10.08
N THR A 59 -9.76 5.19 9.21
CA THR A 59 -10.89 6.09 9.44
C THR A 59 -12.20 5.35 9.17
N ALA A 60 -13.04 5.25 10.21
CA ALA A 60 -14.32 4.57 10.15
C ALA A 60 -15.38 5.40 9.38
N PRO A 61 -16.26 4.77 8.58
CA PRO A 61 -17.45 5.45 8.07
C PRO A 61 -18.46 5.72 9.20
N ALA A 62 -19.37 6.65 8.99
CA ALA A 62 -20.39 7.00 9.98
C ALA A 62 -21.25 5.80 10.38
N GLY A 63 -21.41 5.56 11.69
CA GLY A 63 -22.19 4.45 12.23
C GLY A 63 -21.49 3.09 12.18
N ALA A 64 -20.22 3.02 11.78
CA ALA A 64 -19.44 1.80 11.89
C ALA A 64 -19.21 1.41 13.35
N VAL A 65 -19.09 0.10 13.59
CA VAL A 65 -18.82 -0.48 14.91
C VAL A 65 -17.51 -1.24 14.84
N GLY A 66 -16.66 -1.05 15.84
CA GLY A 66 -15.36 -1.70 15.94
C GLY A 66 -14.20 -0.81 15.49
N SER A 67 -13.08 -1.44 15.16
CA SER A 67 -11.87 -0.79 14.66
C SER A 67 -11.29 -1.57 13.49
N VAL A 68 -10.60 -0.86 12.59
CA VAL A 68 -9.76 -1.44 11.55
C VAL A 68 -8.41 -0.74 11.62
N ALA A 69 -7.34 -1.52 11.57
CA ALA A 69 -5.98 -1.03 11.45
C ALA A 69 -5.23 -1.88 10.43
N PHE A 70 -4.14 -1.33 9.90
CA PHE A 70 -3.26 -2.07 8.99
C PHE A 70 -1.80 -1.91 9.37
N GLY A 71 -1.01 -2.95 9.09
CA GLY A 71 0.44 -2.98 9.23
C GLY A 71 1.09 -3.35 7.90
N MET A 72 2.38 -3.04 7.78
CA MET A 72 3.16 -3.39 6.59
C MET A 72 4.50 -3.98 6.99
N GLU A 73 4.88 -5.07 6.33
CA GLU A 73 6.19 -5.71 6.52
C GLU A 73 6.90 -5.92 5.20
N VAL A 74 8.23 -5.92 5.20
CA VAL A 74 9.02 -6.09 3.97
C VAL A 74 8.87 -7.51 3.45
N TYR A 75 8.52 -7.66 2.17
CA TYR A 75 8.46 -8.96 1.52
C TYR A 75 9.66 -9.16 0.58
N THR A 76 10.42 -10.24 0.80
CA THR A 76 11.65 -10.57 0.05
C THR A 76 11.57 -11.89 -0.72
N GLY A 77 10.42 -12.58 -0.69
CA GLY A 77 10.27 -13.92 -1.27
C GLY A 77 10.46 -14.00 -2.79
N LEU A 78 10.38 -12.86 -3.50
CA LEU A 78 10.60 -12.74 -4.95
C LEU A 78 11.85 -11.91 -5.29
N GLY A 79 12.81 -11.88 -4.36
CA GLY A 79 14.07 -11.14 -4.48
C GLY A 79 14.06 -9.79 -3.73
N ILE A 80 15.23 -9.15 -3.70
CA ILE A 80 15.39 -7.86 -3.03
C ILE A 80 14.76 -6.77 -3.91
N ARG A 81 13.71 -6.14 -3.37
CA ARG A 81 13.00 -5.04 -3.99
C ARG A 81 12.94 -3.88 -3.02
N ARG A 82 12.53 -2.73 -3.56
CA ARG A 82 12.24 -1.57 -2.75
C ARG A 82 11.06 -1.90 -1.81
N PRO A 83 11.15 -1.61 -0.49
CA PRO A 83 10.11 -1.97 0.48
C PRO A 83 8.71 -1.51 0.09
N GLU A 84 8.56 -0.29 -0.42
CA GLU A 84 7.25 0.23 -0.84
C GLU A 84 6.65 -0.48 -2.06
N LEU A 85 7.42 -1.31 -2.78
CA LEU A 85 6.95 -2.03 -3.97
C LEU A 85 6.84 -3.54 -3.74
N SER A 86 7.16 -4.01 -2.53
CA SER A 86 7.17 -5.44 -2.18
C SER A 86 7.01 -5.60 -0.67
N PHE A 87 5.77 -5.77 -0.23
CA PHE A 87 5.42 -5.82 1.19
C PHE A 87 4.28 -6.80 1.46
N VAL A 88 4.21 -7.27 2.70
CA VAL A 88 3.04 -7.93 3.25
C VAL A 88 2.14 -6.84 3.84
N LEU A 89 0.88 -6.80 3.43
CA LEU A 89 -0.15 -5.95 4.02
C LEU A 89 -0.95 -6.79 5.01
N GLY A 90 -0.79 -6.48 6.30
CA GLY A 90 -1.60 -7.04 7.37
C GLY A 90 -2.77 -6.11 7.70
N VAL A 91 -3.95 -6.67 7.92
CA VAL A 91 -5.13 -5.94 8.37
C VAL A 91 -5.68 -6.59 9.63
N GLU A 92 -5.98 -5.77 10.62
CA GLU A 92 -6.59 -6.18 11.88
C GLU A 92 -7.95 -5.51 12.02
N ARG A 93 -8.94 -6.29 12.46
CA ARG A 93 -10.30 -5.82 12.72
C ARG A 93 -10.72 -6.25 14.12
N GLY A 94 -11.09 -5.29 14.96
CA GLY A 94 -11.71 -5.56 16.26
C GLY A 94 -13.21 -5.31 16.22
N VAL A 95 -14.02 -6.28 16.62
CA VAL A 95 -15.47 -6.12 16.80
C VAL A 95 -15.91 -6.80 18.09
N ALA A 96 -16.40 -6.02 19.06
CA ALA A 96 -16.77 -6.51 20.39
C ALA A 96 -15.62 -7.30 21.06
N GLU A 97 -15.79 -8.60 21.32
CA GLU A 97 -14.79 -9.48 21.93
C GLU A 97 -13.98 -10.28 20.89
N GLU A 98 -14.26 -10.10 19.59
CA GLU A 98 -13.58 -10.79 18.50
C GLU A 98 -12.51 -9.91 17.86
N GLN A 99 -11.34 -10.48 17.63
CA GLN A 99 -10.27 -9.89 16.85
C GLN A 99 -9.99 -10.79 15.66
N LEU A 100 -10.15 -10.24 14.46
CA LEU A 100 -9.87 -10.90 13.20
C LEU A 100 -8.62 -10.27 12.60
N SER A 101 -7.75 -11.07 12.01
CA SER A 101 -6.61 -10.58 11.25
C SER A 101 -6.44 -11.36 9.96
N GLY A 102 -5.83 -10.72 8.97
CA GLY A 102 -5.50 -11.35 7.71
C GLY A 102 -4.38 -10.60 7.03
N GLU A 103 -3.66 -11.30 6.16
CA GLU A 103 -2.52 -10.74 5.45
C GLU A 103 -2.52 -11.12 3.98
N VAL A 104 -1.88 -10.28 3.17
CA VAL A 104 -1.69 -10.53 1.74
C VAL A 104 -0.37 -9.95 1.27
N ILE A 105 0.30 -10.65 0.36
CA ILE A 105 1.52 -10.16 -0.27
C ILE A 105 1.15 -9.24 -1.42
N ILE A 106 1.79 -8.07 -1.46
CA ILE A 106 1.61 -7.05 -2.50
C ILE A 106 2.96 -6.75 -3.13
N THR A 107 3.06 -7.00 -4.42
CA THR A 107 4.16 -6.59 -5.30
C THR A 107 3.66 -5.67 -6.42
N ALA A 108 4.58 -5.15 -7.23
CA ALA A 108 4.27 -4.19 -8.28
C ALA A 108 4.92 -4.53 -9.63
N ASN A 109 4.23 -4.14 -10.71
CA ASN A 109 4.74 -4.09 -12.08
C ASN A 109 5.19 -5.41 -12.74
N ASP A 110 4.78 -6.57 -12.22
CA ASP A 110 5.03 -7.86 -12.87
C ASP A 110 3.74 -8.70 -12.94
N PRO A 111 2.97 -8.65 -14.04
CA PRO A 111 1.70 -9.37 -14.14
C PRO A 111 1.86 -10.91 -14.16
N SER A 112 3.09 -11.43 -14.22
CA SER A 112 3.34 -12.88 -14.07
C SER A 112 3.35 -13.34 -12.61
N GLU A 113 3.49 -12.41 -11.66
CA GLU A 113 3.48 -12.68 -10.24
C GLU A 113 2.06 -12.55 -9.68
N SER A 114 1.55 -13.59 -9.02
CA SER A 114 0.20 -13.57 -8.43
C SER A 114 -0.01 -12.46 -7.38
N SER A 115 1.06 -11.96 -6.77
CA SER A 115 1.04 -10.86 -5.81
C SER A 115 1.14 -9.46 -6.42
N SER A 116 1.35 -9.34 -7.74
CA SER A 116 1.60 -8.03 -8.37
C SER A 116 0.32 -7.22 -8.57
N TYR A 117 -0.27 -6.75 -7.47
CA TYR A 117 -1.51 -5.97 -7.50
C TYR A 117 -1.30 -4.51 -7.90
N LEU A 118 -0.08 -3.99 -7.73
CA LEU A 118 0.21 -2.58 -7.99
C LEU A 118 0.74 -2.37 -9.41
N THR A 119 0.24 -1.33 -10.07
CA THR A 119 0.90 -0.70 -11.20
C THR A 119 1.46 0.65 -10.76
N CYS A 120 2.79 0.78 -10.82
CA CYS A 120 3.54 1.94 -10.37
C CYS A 120 4.21 2.64 -11.56
N LEU A 121 3.85 3.88 -11.82
CA LEU A 121 4.32 4.64 -12.96
C LEU A 121 5.04 5.91 -12.52
N GLY A 122 6.13 6.24 -13.22
CA GLY A 122 6.86 7.48 -13.01
C GLY A 122 6.05 8.66 -13.52
N GLY A 123 5.92 9.70 -12.69
CA GLY A 123 5.33 10.97 -13.05
C GLY A 123 6.33 11.93 -13.71
N ALA A 124 5.90 13.19 -13.83
CA ALA A 124 6.76 14.29 -14.23
C ALA A 124 7.94 14.47 -13.26
N PRO A 125 8.98 15.26 -13.63
CA PRO A 125 10.10 15.46 -12.74
C PRO A 125 9.70 15.93 -11.34
N PHE A 126 10.27 15.27 -10.33
CA PHE A 126 9.99 15.49 -8.91
C PHE A 126 8.58 15.13 -8.42
N ASP A 127 7.73 14.49 -9.24
CA ASP A 127 6.48 13.90 -8.77
C ASP A 127 6.71 12.51 -8.15
N GLY A 128 7.68 11.75 -8.66
CA GLY A 128 7.99 10.41 -8.14
C GLY A 128 7.19 9.30 -8.83
N LEU A 129 6.99 8.18 -8.12
CA LEU A 129 6.19 7.04 -8.55
C LEU A 129 4.80 7.10 -7.92
N ARG A 130 3.77 6.95 -8.75
CA ARG A 130 2.39 6.75 -8.29
C ARG A 130 1.95 5.33 -8.59
N CYS A 131 1.47 4.66 -7.55
CA CYS A 131 1.03 3.27 -7.59
C CYS A 131 -0.46 3.18 -7.34
N GLN A 132 -1.16 2.43 -8.20
CA GLN A 132 -2.58 2.15 -8.11
C GLN A 132 -2.81 0.63 -8.15
N ILE A 133 -3.84 0.17 -7.46
CA ILE A 133 -4.32 -1.21 -7.57
C ILE A 133 -5.02 -1.35 -8.92
N GLY A 134 -4.74 -2.44 -9.64
CA GLY A 134 -5.46 -2.76 -10.87
C GLY A 134 -5.07 -1.86 -12.03
N SER A 135 -4.19 -2.33 -12.91
CA SER A 135 -3.92 -1.71 -14.20
C SER A 135 -3.18 -2.69 -15.13
N TYR A 136 -2.58 -2.17 -16.20
CA TYR A 136 -1.95 -2.97 -17.25
C TYR A 136 -0.65 -3.69 -16.83
N LEU A 137 -0.03 -3.32 -15.71
CA LEU A 137 1.14 -4.03 -15.14
C LEU A 137 0.82 -4.78 -13.85
N SER A 138 -0.46 -4.86 -13.47
CA SER A 138 -0.89 -5.67 -12.34
C SER A 138 -1.51 -7.00 -12.79
N VAL A 139 -1.63 -7.94 -11.87
CA VAL A 139 -2.55 -9.06 -12.02
C VAL A 139 -3.98 -8.53 -12.18
N ARG A 140 -4.77 -9.26 -12.98
CA ARG A 140 -6.18 -8.95 -13.23
C ARG A 140 -7.07 -9.73 -12.27
N SER A 141 -6.86 -9.53 -10.98
CA SER A 141 -7.63 -10.13 -9.90
C SER A 141 -7.94 -9.08 -8.84
N GLU A 142 -9.05 -9.29 -8.14
CA GLU A 142 -9.37 -8.47 -6.97
C GLU A 142 -8.41 -8.80 -5.82
N LEU A 143 -8.00 -7.77 -5.09
CA LEU A 143 -7.22 -7.92 -3.87
C LEU A 143 -8.16 -8.27 -2.73
N VAL A 144 -8.17 -9.54 -2.34
CA VAL A 144 -9.00 -10.05 -1.24
C VAL A 144 -8.11 -10.53 -0.11
N ILE A 145 -8.35 -10.02 1.10
CA ILE A 145 -7.68 -10.47 2.32
C ILE A 145 -8.62 -11.44 3.03
N VAL A 146 -8.18 -12.68 3.22
CA VAL A 146 -8.95 -13.70 3.94
C VAL A 146 -8.50 -13.68 5.39
N GLY A 147 -9.42 -13.37 6.30
CA GLY A 147 -9.17 -13.38 7.73
C GLY A 147 -9.07 -14.80 8.27
N GLN A 148 -8.24 -14.97 9.31
CA GLN A 148 -8.16 -16.17 10.14
C GLN A 148 -8.82 -15.95 11.50
#